data_AF-A0A815JV98-F1
#
_entry.id   AF-A0A815JV98-F1
#
_cell.length_a   1.000
_cell.length_b   1.000
_cell.length_c   1.000
_cell.angle_alpha   90.00
_cell.angle_beta   90.00
_cell.angle_gamma   90.00
#
_symmetry.space_group_name_H-M   'P 1'
#
loop_
_entity.id
_entity.type
_entity.pdbx_description
1 polymer ?
#
loop_
_entity_poly.entity_id
_entity_poly.type
_entity_poly.pdbx_seq_one_letter_code
_entity_poly.pdbx_strand_id
1 'polypeptide(L)'
;MFVLIRLLNIHPIRHSSRTREFFTNLKKYYRSTTFNLLMASNSRTCFIFDKNESTKILIQTVYEIPSTQIRCQFNLLRPTDESVSQTMHRLTANIERALIKENKSNKCRQKQTTDARSDNEKQTILVQLLDSTNQPIGENQTNKQAWINCKKLLINVQSYNVKYNAPAVIKFRFPDIIMTNTITPTLVELDYGDSEHSLFDWYVTNDIKTEENDDNTEWTHVHRGSFCIFRDEHINKFVRLAC
;
A
#
# COMPACT_ATOMS: atom_id res chain seq x y z
N MET A 1 -4.68 -6.71 3.35
CA MET A 1 -4.04 -7.32 2.15
C MET A 1 -4.92 -8.47 1.63
N PHE A 2 -4.88 -8.84 0.34
CA PHE A 2 -5.63 -10.00 -0.19
C PHE A 2 -4.70 -10.96 -0.94
N VAL A 3 -4.71 -12.25 -0.56
CA VAL A 3 -4.00 -13.33 -1.24
C VAL A 3 -4.99 -14.49 -1.42
N LEU A 4 -5.02 -15.08 -2.61
CA LEU A 4 -5.95 -16.13 -3.01
C LEU A 4 -5.21 -17.45 -3.17
N ILE A 5 -5.57 -18.48 -2.41
CA ILE A 5 -4.97 -19.83 -2.53
C ILE A 5 -6.05 -20.89 -2.45
N ARG A 6 -5.96 -21.90 -3.32
CA ARG A 6 -6.91 -23.01 -3.40
C ARG A 6 -6.52 -24.11 -2.41
N LEU A 7 -7.47 -24.55 -1.58
CA LEU A 7 -7.31 -25.73 -0.72
C LEU A 7 -7.33 -27.00 -1.56
N LEU A 8 -6.27 -27.81 -1.47
CA LEU A 8 -6.17 -29.07 -2.20
C LEU A 8 -6.49 -30.25 -1.29
N ASN A 9 -7.35 -31.15 -1.76
CA ASN A 9 -7.54 -32.46 -1.11
C ASN A 9 -6.37 -33.37 -1.50
N ILE A 10 -5.53 -33.74 -0.55
CA ILE A 10 -4.45 -34.71 -0.78
C ILE A 10 -4.76 -35.95 0.06
N HIS A 11 -5.56 -36.88 -0.52
CA HIS A 11 -5.36 -38.30 -0.21
C HIS A 11 -3.90 -38.66 -0.53
N PRO A 12 -3.27 -39.72 0.02
CA PRO A 12 -1.86 -40.01 -0.19
C PRO A 12 -1.53 -40.16 -1.70
N ILE A 13 -1.13 -39.05 -2.33
CA ILE A 13 -0.79 -38.97 -3.75
C ILE A 13 0.57 -39.64 -3.88
N ARG A 14 0.58 -40.83 -4.49
CA ARG A 14 1.82 -41.42 -5.02
C ARG A 14 2.48 -40.38 -5.92
N HIS A 15 3.72 -40.00 -5.61
CA HIS A 15 4.50 -38.99 -6.33
C HIS A 15 4.53 -39.27 -7.84
N SER A 16 3.66 -38.58 -8.59
CA SER A 16 3.67 -38.62 -10.06
C SER A 16 4.51 -37.46 -10.60
N SER A 17 5.15 -37.66 -11.75
CA SER A 17 5.94 -36.64 -12.45
C SER A 17 5.16 -35.36 -12.75
N ARG A 18 3.83 -35.44 -12.94
CA ARG A 18 2.94 -34.29 -13.14
C ARG A 18 2.90 -33.33 -11.94
N THR A 19 3.04 -33.85 -10.73
CA THR A 19 3.01 -33.01 -9.52
C THR A 19 4.27 -32.13 -9.45
N ARG A 20 5.42 -32.63 -9.92
CA ARG A 20 6.68 -31.86 -9.99
C ARG A 20 6.57 -30.69 -10.97
N GLU A 21 5.97 -30.92 -12.13
CA GLU A 21 5.83 -29.91 -13.19
C GLU A 21 4.90 -28.75 -12.78
N PHE A 22 3.82 -29.08 -12.06
CA PHE A 22 2.91 -28.11 -11.43
C PHE A 22 3.64 -27.19 -10.42
N PHE A 23 4.46 -27.75 -9.53
CA PHE A 23 5.21 -26.96 -8.53
C PHE A 23 6.32 -26.09 -9.16
N THR A 24 6.96 -26.54 -10.24
CA THR A 24 7.94 -25.71 -10.97
C THR A 24 7.32 -24.52 -11.68
N ASN A 25 6.07 -24.64 -12.14
CA ASN A 25 5.36 -23.52 -12.77
C ASN A 25 4.84 -22.52 -11.72
N LEU A 26 4.40 -22.97 -10.55
CA LEU A 26 4.00 -22.08 -9.44
C LEU A 26 5.12 -21.13 -9.00
N LYS A 27 6.38 -21.58 -8.96
CA LYS A 27 7.54 -20.72 -8.64
C LYS A 27 7.74 -19.56 -9.61
N LYS A 28 7.28 -19.66 -10.87
CA LYS A 28 7.38 -18.57 -11.86
C LYS A 28 6.33 -17.47 -11.65
N TYR A 29 5.23 -17.76 -10.95
CA TYR A 29 4.15 -16.78 -10.70
C TYR A 29 4.37 -15.89 -9.48
N TYR A 30 5.37 -16.20 -8.64
CA TYR A 30 5.70 -15.40 -7.47
C TYR A 30 6.61 -14.21 -7.81
N ARG A 31 6.01 -13.14 -8.33
CA ARG A 31 6.61 -11.80 -8.23
C ARG A 31 6.33 -11.24 -6.85
N SER A 32 7.38 -11.15 -6.03
CA SER A 32 7.43 -10.44 -4.74
C SER A 32 6.68 -9.11 -4.83
N THR A 33 5.45 -9.07 -4.32
CA THR A 33 4.56 -7.90 -4.38
C THR A 33 4.78 -6.98 -3.17
N THR A 34 6.03 -6.82 -2.73
CA THR A 34 6.35 -6.37 -1.37
C THR A 34 6.49 -4.86 -1.16
N PHE A 35 6.05 -3.97 -2.06
CA PHE A 35 6.29 -2.53 -1.80
C PHE A 35 5.23 -1.51 -2.19
N ASN A 36 4.09 -1.90 -2.77
CA ASN A 36 3.06 -0.94 -3.22
C ASN A 36 1.73 -1.02 -2.46
N LEU A 37 1.60 -1.87 -1.44
CA LEU A 37 0.29 -2.19 -0.84
C LEU A 37 -0.28 -1.11 0.09
N LEU A 38 0.55 -0.28 0.73
CA LEU A 38 0.09 0.75 1.68
C LEU A 38 -0.79 1.84 1.04
N MET A 39 -0.73 2.01 -0.27
CA MET A 39 -1.29 3.19 -0.96
C MET A 39 -2.54 2.90 -1.80
N ALA A 40 -3.02 1.65 -1.82
CA ALA A 40 -4.21 1.27 -2.60
C ALA A 40 -5.52 1.86 -2.04
N SER A 41 -5.53 2.32 -0.77
CA SER A 41 -6.68 3.00 -0.20
C SER A 41 -6.75 4.46 -0.68
N ASN A 42 -7.96 5.01 -0.85
CA ASN A 42 -8.21 6.45 -1.05
C ASN A 42 -7.87 7.29 0.19
N SER A 43 -6.97 6.83 1.04
CA SER A 43 -6.67 7.52 2.28
C SER A 43 -5.79 8.74 1.98
N ARG A 44 -6.28 9.93 2.34
CA ARG A 44 -5.49 11.16 2.39
C ARG A 44 -4.51 11.04 3.56
N THR A 45 -3.51 10.20 3.39
CA THR A 45 -2.52 9.86 4.43
C THR A 45 -1.12 10.10 3.89
N CYS A 46 -0.29 10.75 4.70
CA CYS A 46 1.14 10.86 4.49
C CYS A 46 1.83 9.96 5.51
N PHE A 47 2.62 9.00 5.04
CA PHE A 47 3.33 8.05 5.88
C PHE A 47 4.78 8.48 6.04
N ILE A 48 5.26 8.49 7.28
CA ILE A 48 6.66 8.75 7.61
C ILE A 48 7.25 7.46 8.17
N PHE A 49 8.35 7.02 7.58
CA PHE A 49 9.10 5.86 8.05
C PHE A 49 10.50 6.31 8.46
N ASP A 50 10.78 6.20 9.75
CA ASP A 50 12.06 6.49 10.39
C ASP A 50 12.59 5.19 11.00
N LYS A 51 13.47 4.53 10.25
CA LYS A 51 14.10 3.29 10.70
C LYS A 51 15.12 3.64 11.78
N ASN A 52 15.02 2.97 12.93
CA ASN A 52 15.96 3.15 14.03
C ASN A 52 17.42 3.14 13.51
N GLU A 53 18.22 4.11 13.97
CA GLU A 53 19.62 4.35 13.56
C GLU A 53 19.84 4.92 12.15
N SER A 54 18.77 5.16 11.38
CA SER A 54 18.89 5.84 10.09
C SER A 54 19.15 7.33 10.28
N THR A 55 20.08 7.88 9.51
CA THR A 55 20.25 9.33 9.34
C THR A 55 19.21 9.95 8.42
N LYS A 56 18.23 9.15 7.96
CA LYS A 56 17.23 9.53 6.96
C LYS A 56 15.85 9.00 7.29
N ILE A 57 14.83 9.80 6.98
CA ILE A 57 13.43 9.43 7.01
C ILE A 57 12.88 9.28 5.58
N LEU A 58 11.94 8.37 5.38
CA LEU A 58 11.18 8.22 4.15
C LEU A 58 9.78 8.83 4.34
N ILE A 59 9.46 9.84 3.54
CA ILE A 59 8.16 10.49 3.49
C ILE A 59 7.43 9.97 2.25
N GLN A 60 6.27 9.35 2.41
CA GLN A 60 5.44 8.85 1.32
C GLN A 60 4.06 9.50 1.34
N THR A 61 3.64 10.08 0.21
CA THR A 61 2.32 10.67 0.06
C THR A 61 1.76 10.42 -1.34
N VAL A 62 0.44 10.31 -1.46
CA VAL A 62 -0.25 10.21 -2.74
C VAL A 62 -1.08 11.47 -2.92
N TYR A 63 -0.67 12.31 -3.86
CA TYR A 63 -1.38 13.53 -4.22
C TYR A 63 -2.37 13.24 -5.35
N GLU A 64 -3.62 13.65 -5.19
CA GLU A 64 -4.62 13.59 -6.24
C GLU A 64 -4.72 14.96 -6.89
N ILE A 65 -4.52 15.02 -8.20
CA ILE A 65 -4.55 16.29 -8.93
C ILE A 65 -6.02 16.74 -9.08
N PRO A 66 -6.43 17.90 -8.55
CA PRO A 66 -7.84 18.30 -8.53
C PRO A 66 -8.52 18.39 -9.90
N SER A 67 -7.78 18.75 -10.95
CA SER A 67 -8.32 18.98 -12.29
C SER A 67 -8.62 17.68 -13.06
N THR A 68 -7.97 16.57 -12.71
CA THR A 68 -7.99 15.32 -13.51
C THR A 68 -8.27 14.08 -12.68
N GLN A 69 -8.23 14.19 -11.35
CA GLN A 69 -8.30 13.07 -10.40
C GLN A 69 -7.17 12.04 -10.58
N ILE A 70 -6.10 12.39 -11.30
CA ILE A 70 -4.93 11.52 -11.45
C ILE A 70 -4.16 11.51 -10.12
N ARG A 71 -3.87 10.31 -9.63
CA ARG A 71 -3.11 10.08 -8.40
C ARG A 71 -1.62 9.95 -8.69
N CYS A 72 -0.82 10.81 -8.08
CA CYS A 72 0.64 10.82 -8.16
C CYS A 72 1.25 10.44 -6.81
N GLN A 73 2.09 9.41 -6.79
CA GLN A 73 2.83 9.02 -5.60
C GLN A 73 4.16 9.79 -5.51
N PHE A 74 4.44 10.35 -4.35
CA PHE A 74 5.70 10.99 -4.03
C PHE A 74 6.39 10.27 -2.87
N ASN A 75 7.65 9.89 -3.09
CA ASN A 75 8.50 9.26 -2.10
C ASN A 75 9.76 10.13 -1.92
N LEU A 76 9.98 10.67 -0.72
CA LEU A 76 11.13 11.50 -0.40
C LEU A 76 11.94 10.85 0.71
N LEU A 77 13.15 10.38 0.39
CA LEU A 77 14.13 9.97 1.39
C LEU A 77 15.01 11.16 1.76
N ARG A 78 14.90 11.66 2.99
CA ARG A 78 15.52 12.92 3.44
C ARG A 78 16.33 12.74 4.72
N PRO A 79 17.44 13.46 4.92
CA PRO A 79 18.14 13.46 6.20
C PRO A 79 17.25 13.90 7.36
N THR A 80 17.46 13.30 8.54
CA THR A 80 16.78 13.66 9.80
C THR A 80 17.08 15.10 10.22
N ASP A 81 18.28 15.59 9.89
CA ASP A 81 18.80 16.90 10.29
C ASP A 81 18.57 17.99 9.23
N GLU A 82 18.01 17.63 8.05
CA GLU A 82 17.57 18.60 7.04
C GLU A 82 16.40 19.42 7.60
N SER A 83 16.35 20.72 7.28
CA SER A 83 15.24 21.57 7.71
C SER A 83 13.94 21.19 7.00
N VAL A 84 12.82 21.42 7.67
CA VAL A 84 11.48 21.21 7.09
C VAL A 84 11.30 22.05 5.83
N SER A 85 11.74 23.30 5.82
CA SER A 85 11.62 24.19 4.66
C SER A 85 12.22 23.60 3.39
N GLN A 86 13.41 22.99 3.47
CA GLN A 86 14.05 22.34 2.32
C GLN A 86 13.23 21.14 1.84
N THR A 87 12.69 20.36 2.77
CA THR A 87 11.84 19.20 2.45
C THR A 87 10.53 19.63 1.79
N MET A 88 9.87 20.67 2.30
CA MET A 88 8.65 21.23 1.72
C MET A 88 8.90 21.78 0.32
N HIS A 89 9.97 22.56 0.13
CA HIS A 89 10.35 23.08 -1.18
C HIS A 89 10.55 21.97 -2.22
N ARG A 90 11.21 20.87 -1.84
CA ARG A 90 11.38 19.70 -2.72
C ARG A 90 10.05 19.03 -3.06
N LEU A 91 9.15 18.90 -2.08
CA LEU A 91 7.83 18.33 -2.30
C LEU A 91 7.00 19.22 -3.24
N THR A 92 7.00 20.54 -3.03
CA THR A 92 6.41 21.53 -3.93
C THR A 92 6.92 21.36 -5.36
N ALA A 93 8.24 21.35 -5.56
CA ALA A 93 8.86 21.19 -6.87
C ALA A 93 8.54 19.83 -7.53
N ASN A 94 8.37 18.76 -6.75
CA ASN A 94 7.94 17.46 -7.27
C ASN A 94 6.50 17.50 -7.79
N ILE A 95 5.60 18.15 -7.05
CA ILE A 95 4.19 18.29 -7.44
C ILE A 95 4.06 19.18 -8.66
N GLU A 96 4.77 20.31 -8.71
CA GLU A 96 4.79 21.20 -9.88
C GLU A 96 5.23 20.46 -11.14
N ARG A 97 6.29 19.64 -11.04
CA ARG A 97 6.75 18.80 -12.16
C ARG A 97 5.70 17.80 -12.61
N ALA A 98 4.95 17.20 -11.68
CA ALA A 98 3.86 16.29 -12.00
C ALA A 98 2.71 17.01 -12.74
N LEU A 99 2.29 18.18 -12.26
CA LEU A 99 1.26 19.01 -12.91
C LEU A 99 1.69 19.45 -14.32
N ILE A 100 2.94 19.88 -14.50
CA ILE A 100 3.47 20.27 -15.82
C ILE A 100 3.43 19.08 -16.79
N LYS A 101 3.82 17.88 -16.32
CA LYS A 101 3.82 16.66 -17.16
C LYS A 101 2.41 16.30 -17.61
N GLU A 102 1.45 16.39 -16.69
CA GLU A 102 0.04 16.13 -16.99
C GLU A 102 -0.54 17.13 -17.98
N ASN A 103 -0.34 18.43 -17.76
CA ASN A 103 -0.80 19.48 -18.66
C ASN A 103 -0.25 19.31 -20.08
N LYS A 104 1.01 18.89 -20.21
CA LYS A 104 1.60 18.55 -21.52
C LYS A 104 0.92 17.35 -22.17
N SER A 105 0.61 16.31 -21.39
CA SER A 105 -0.06 15.11 -21.91
C SER A 105 -1.49 15.40 -22.40
N ASN A 106 -2.22 16.28 -21.70
CA ASN A 106 -3.57 16.70 -22.08
C ASN A 106 -3.56 17.57 -23.35
N LYS A 107 -2.59 18.50 -23.47
CA LYS A 107 -2.42 19.31 -24.69
C LYS A 107 -2.08 18.46 -25.92
N CYS A 108 -1.28 17.40 -25.78
CA CYS A 108 -1.02 16.47 -26.89
C CYS A 108 -2.29 15.71 -27.32
N ARG A 109 -3.20 15.40 -26.40
CA ARG A 109 -4.48 14.74 -26.72
C ARG A 109 -5.48 15.69 -27.39
N GLN A 110 -5.44 16.98 -27.07
CA GLN A 110 -6.38 18.00 -27.57
C GLN A 110 -5.93 18.71 -28.87
N LYS A 111 -4.79 18.32 -29.47
CA LYS A 111 -4.24 18.95 -30.68
C LYS A 111 -5.07 18.80 -31.98
N GLN A 112 -6.34 18.40 -31.90
CA GLN A 112 -7.24 18.37 -33.06
C GLN A 112 -8.27 19.51 -33.11
N THR A 113 -8.40 20.36 -32.09
CA THR A 113 -9.36 21.48 -32.18
C THR A 113 -8.89 22.74 -31.44
N THR A 114 -8.63 23.78 -32.25
CA THR A 114 -8.65 25.24 -31.97
C THR A 114 -7.53 25.92 -31.14
N ASP A 115 -7.04 27.02 -31.75
CA ASP A 115 -6.08 28.03 -31.30
C ASP A 115 -6.59 28.91 -30.14
N ALA A 116 -6.72 28.34 -28.96
CA ALA A 116 -6.93 29.12 -27.73
C ALA A 116 -5.61 29.22 -26.94
N ARG A 117 -4.97 30.39 -27.05
CA ARG A 117 -3.92 30.84 -26.09
C ARG A 117 -4.56 30.97 -24.71
N SER A 118 -4.55 29.90 -23.92
CA SER A 118 -4.77 30.02 -22.48
C SER A 118 -3.47 30.48 -21.82
N ASP A 119 -3.52 31.68 -21.26
CA ASP A 119 -2.54 32.15 -20.29
C ASP A 119 -2.50 31.14 -19.14
N ASN A 120 -1.42 30.36 -19.07
CA ASN A 120 -1.20 29.44 -17.96
C ASN A 120 -0.82 30.29 -16.75
N GLU A 121 -1.81 30.77 -15.98
CA GLU A 121 -1.56 31.27 -14.64
C GLU A 121 -0.80 30.17 -13.88
N LYS A 122 0.42 30.49 -13.43
CA LYS A 122 1.23 29.58 -12.63
C LYS A 122 0.52 29.40 -11.29
N GLN A 123 -0.24 28.32 -11.15
CA GLN A 123 -0.83 27.96 -9.87
C GLN A 123 0.29 27.72 -8.86
N THR A 124 0.43 28.63 -7.89
CA THR A 124 1.40 28.49 -6.81
C THR A 124 0.97 27.34 -5.91
N ILE A 125 1.86 26.37 -5.71
CA ILE A 125 1.59 25.23 -4.83
C ILE A 125 2.02 25.59 -3.41
N LEU A 126 1.08 25.59 -2.48
CA LEU A 126 1.35 25.78 -1.06
C LEU A 126 1.49 24.42 -0.37
N VAL A 127 2.62 24.18 0.30
CA VAL A 127 2.84 22.96 1.09
C VAL A 127 3.22 23.35 2.51
N GLN A 128 2.50 22.82 3.50
CA GLN A 128 2.68 23.19 4.90
C GLN A 128 2.47 22.00 5.84
N LEU A 129 3.27 21.92 6.91
CA LEU A 129 3.06 20.97 8.00
C LEU A 129 2.32 21.64 9.15
N LEU A 130 1.34 20.93 9.71
CA LEU A 130 0.55 21.39 10.84
C LEU A 130 0.69 20.42 12.01
N ASP A 131 0.78 20.98 13.21
CA ASP A 131 0.79 20.24 14.47
C ASP A 131 -0.62 19.77 14.89
N SER A 132 -0.75 19.22 16.11
CA SER A 132 -2.03 18.75 16.66
C SER A 132 -3.03 19.88 16.92
N THR A 133 -2.57 21.12 17.03
CA THR A 133 -3.40 22.33 17.22
C THR A 133 -3.73 23.03 15.90
N ASN A 134 -3.38 22.40 14.76
CA ASN A 134 -3.45 22.96 13.40
C ASN A 134 -2.59 24.22 13.21
N GLN A 135 -1.54 24.42 14.01
CA GLN A 135 -0.60 25.51 13.82
C GLN A 135 0.55 25.09 12.89
N PRO A 136 1.05 26.01 12.05
CA PRO A 136 2.21 25.76 11.21
C PRO A 136 3.44 25.34 12.00
N ILE A 137 4.09 24.27 11.58
CA ILE A 137 5.39 23.88 12.13
C ILE A 137 6.47 24.82 11.61
N GLY A 138 7.37 25.24 12.50
CA GLY A 138 8.46 26.16 12.16
C GLY A 138 9.39 25.61 11.07
N GLU A 139 9.65 26.43 10.05
CA GLU A 139 10.45 26.07 8.87
C GLU A 139 11.88 25.62 9.17
N ASN A 140 12.46 26.14 10.25
CA ASN A 140 13.83 25.86 10.67
C ASN A 140 13.96 24.62 11.56
N GLN A 141 12.84 23.97 11.93
CA GLN A 141 12.90 22.71 12.65
C GLN A 141 13.52 21.61 11.78
N THR A 142 14.20 20.67 12.43
CA THR A 142 14.70 19.48 11.73
C THR A 142 13.55 18.55 11.36
N ASN A 143 13.71 17.82 10.27
CA ASN A 143 12.77 16.80 9.84
C ASN A 143 12.41 15.85 10.99
N LYS A 144 13.40 15.35 11.75
CA LYS A 144 13.16 14.42 12.86
C LYS A 144 12.16 14.97 13.88
N GLN A 145 12.36 16.20 14.35
CA GLN A 145 11.48 16.81 15.34
C GLN A 145 10.11 17.14 14.77
N ALA A 146 10.07 17.69 13.56
CA ALA A 146 8.85 18.13 12.92
C ALA A 146 7.90 16.97 12.61
N TRP A 147 8.41 15.87 12.03
CA TRP A 147 7.56 14.77 11.57
C TRP A 147 7.02 13.90 12.71
N ILE A 148 7.70 13.86 13.87
CA ILE A 148 7.18 13.21 15.09
C ILE A 148 5.97 13.98 15.64
N ASN A 149 6.05 15.31 15.64
CA ASN A 149 5.03 16.17 16.26
C ASN A 149 3.87 16.52 15.32
N CYS A 150 4.09 16.49 14.00
CA CYS A 150 3.07 16.85 13.03
C CYS A 150 1.90 15.86 13.03
N LYS A 151 0.72 16.38 12.70
CA LYS A 151 -0.49 15.57 12.52
C LYS A 151 -1.07 15.70 11.11
N LYS A 152 -0.79 16.80 10.41
CA LYS A 152 -1.29 17.01 9.07
C LYS A 152 -0.23 17.60 8.14
N LEU A 153 -0.29 17.19 6.89
CA LEU A 153 0.39 17.80 5.75
C LEU A 153 -0.70 18.44 4.89
N LEU A 154 -0.58 19.74 4.63
CA LEU A 154 -1.45 20.49 3.75
C LEU A 154 -0.76 20.70 2.42
N ILE A 155 -1.42 20.33 1.32
CA ILE A 155 -0.99 20.60 -0.05
C ILE A 155 -2.13 21.35 -0.74
N ASN A 156 -1.96 22.64 -1.00
CA ASN A 156 -3.03 23.56 -1.39
C ASN A 156 -4.20 23.50 -0.40
N VAL A 157 -5.37 23.05 -0.85
CA VAL A 157 -6.59 22.87 -0.04
C VAL A 157 -6.76 21.43 0.47
N GLN A 158 -5.86 20.51 0.10
CA GLN A 158 -5.97 19.10 0.46
C GLN A 158 -5.17 18.81 1.73
N SER A 159 -5.84 18.27 2.73
CA SER A 159 -5.24 17.87 4.01
C SER A 159 -4.99 16.37 4.04
N TYR A 160 -3.78 16.00 4.45
CA TYR A 160 -3.31 14.62 4.60
C TYR A 160 -3.01 14.35 6.07
N ASN A 161 -3.57 13.29 6.64
CA ASN A 161 -3.23 12.84 7.98
C ASN A 161 -1.82 12.26 7.97
N VAL A 162 -0.95 12.74 8.86
CA VAL A 162 0.40 12.20 8.98
C VAL A 162 0.40 11.01 9.93
N LYS A 163 1.00 9.91 9.49
CA LYS A 163 1.19 8.69 10.26
C LYS A 163 2.68 8.37 10.33
N TYR A 164 3.27 8.66 11.48
CA TYR A 164 4.67 8.38 11.76
C TYR A 164 4.83 6.95 12.24
N ASN A 165 5.74 6.19 11.60
CA ASN A 165 6.04 4.78 11.88
C ASN A 165 4.77 3.96 12.07
N ALA A 166 3.84 4.07 11.11
CA ALA A 166 2.61 3.32 11.15
C ALA A 166 2.91 1.80 11.04
N PRO A 167 2.20 0.94 11.78
CA PRO A 167 2.28 -0.50 11.61
C PRO A 167 2.04 -0.87 10.15
N ALA A 168 2.96 -1.64 9.57
CA ALA A 168 2.96 -1.96 8.15
C ALA A 168 3.36 -3.41 7.92
N VAL A 169 2.68 -4.10 7.00
CA VAL A 169 3.11 -5.43 6.54
C VAL A 169 4.24 -5.25 5.52
N ILE A 170 5.46 -5.65 5.88
CA ILE A 170 6.65 -5.60 5.00
C ILE A 170 6.64 -6.79 4.05
N LYS A 171 6.38 -7.96 4.62
CA LYS A 171 6.43 -9.22 3.90
C LYS A 171 5.34 -10.11 4.42
N PHE A 172 4.73 -10.80 3.48
CA PHE A 172 3.66 -11.70 3.77
C PHE A 172 3.81 -12.90 2.85
N ARG A 173 3.80 -14.09 3.44
CA ARG A 173 3.88 -15.34 2.70
C ARG A 173 2.87 -16.33 3.25
N PHE A 174 2.02 -16.78 2.35
CA PHE A 174 1.19 -17.95 2.57
C PHE A 174 1.94 -19.24 2.21
N PRO A 175 1.55 -20.37 2.81
CA PRO A 175 1.95 -21.68 2.31
C PRO A 175 1.31 -21.96 0.95
N ASP A 176 2.07 -22.60 0.07
CA ASP A 176 1.64 -22.96 -1.30
C ASP A 176 0.55 -24.04 -1.30
N ILE A 177 0.50 -24.83 -0.24
CA ILE A 177 -0.46 -25.92 -0.04
C ILE A 177 -1.00 -25.76 1.37
N ILE A 178 -2.33 -25.71 1.48
CA ILE A 178 -3.03 -25.73 2.75
C ILE A 178 -3.75 -27.07 2.84
N MET A 179 -3.51 -27.81 3.92
CA MET A 179 -4.15 -29.10 4.20
C MET A 179 -5.19 -28.95 5.30
N THR A 180 -6.23 -29.76 5.27
CA THR A 180 -7.22 -29.80 6.35
C THR A 180 -6.64 -30.43 7.61
N ASN A 181 -7.18 -30.04 8.75
CA ASN A 181 -6.80 -30.48 10.09
C ASN A 181 -5.31 -30.23 10.41
N THR A 182 -4.70 -29.25 9.74
CA THR A 182 -3.34 -28.78 10.01
C THR A 182 -3.33 -27.27 10.29
N ILE A 183 -2.39 -26.84 11.13
CA ILE A 183 -2.14 -25.42 11.37
C ILE A 183 -1.59 -24.84 10.07
N THR A 184 -2.20 -23.76 9.60
CA THR A 184 -1.73 -23.00 8.45
C THR A 184 -0.89 -21.83 8.93
N PRO A 185 0.45 -21.94 8.96
CA PRO A 185 1.31 -20.85 9.38
C PRO A 185 1.36 -19.80 8.27
N THR A 186 1.18 -18.52 8.62
CA THR A 186 1.50 -17.41 7.73
C THR A 186 2.75 -16.72 8.24
N LEU A 187 3.72 -16.53 7.37
CA LEU A 187 4.85 -15.66 7.69
C LEU A 187 4.43 -14.23 7.40
N VAL A 188 4.20 -13.46 8.45
CA VAL A 188 3.90 -12.03 8.39
C VAL A 188 5.04 -11.30 9.08
N GLU A 189 5.81 -10.54 8.32
CA GLU A 189 6.84 -9.64 8.85
C GLU A 189 6.26 -8.23 8.86
N LEU A 190 6.20 -7.64 10.05
CA LEU A 190 5.64 -6.32 10.31
C LEU A 190 6.77 -5.31 10.56
N ASP A 191 6.60 -4.07 10.09
CA ASP A 191 7.35 -2.91 10.55
C ASP A 191 6.49 -2.14 11.54
N TYR A 192 7.11 -1.61 12.60
CA TYR A 192 6.46 -0.77 13.62
C TYR A 192 5.14 -1.32 14.17
N GLY A 193 5.04 -2.65 14.22
CA GLY A 193 3.88 -3.37 14.75
C GLY A 193 4.31 -4.76 15.18
N ASP A 194 3.45 -5.40 15.95
CA ASP A 194 3.66 -6.76 16.42
C ASP A 194 2.44 -7.62 16.07
N SER A 195 2.64 -8.93 16.06
CA SER A 195 1.58 -9.89 15.75
C SER A 195 0.53 -10.01 16.85
N GLU A 196 0.83 -9.58 18.08
CA GLU A 196 -0.06 -9.72 19.24
C GLU A 196 -1.18 -8.68 19.22
N HIS A 197 -0.89 -7.48 18.71
CA HIS A 197 -1.82 -6.37 18.51
C HIS A 197 -2.35 -6.28 17.07
N SER A 198 -1.93 -7.19 16.18
CA SER A 198 -2.44 -7.28 14.82
C SER A 198 -3.72 -8.10 14.76
N LEU A 199 -4.63 -7.73 13.84
CA LEU A 199 -5.86 -8.46 13.59
C LEU A 199 -5.69 -9.33 12.35
N PHE A 200 -6.09 -10.58 12.47
CA PHE A 200 -6.01 -11.58 11.40
C PHE A 200 -7.35 -12.26 11.26
N ASP A 201 -8.07 -11.94 10.19
CA ASP A 201 -9.39 -12.51 9.91
C ASP A 201 -9.30 -13.40 8.66
N TRP A 202 -9.65 -14.66 8.84
CA TRP A 202 -9.60 -15.70 7.80
C TRP A 202 -10.96 -15.90 7.17
N TYR A 203 -10.97 -16.04 5.85
CA TYR A 203 -12.16 -16.23 5.05
C TYR A 203 -11.98 -17.38 4.07
N VAL A 204 -13.08 -18.05 3.76
CA VAL A 204 -13.17 -19.04 2.68
C VAL A 204 -14.29 -18.66 1.72
N THR A 205 -14.21 -19.12 0.47
CA THR A 205 -15.31 -18.95 -0.48
C THR A 205 -16.49 -19.85 -0.15
N ASN A 206 -17.71 -19.38 -0.40
CA ASN A 206 -18.91 -20.20 -0.20
C ASN A 206 -18.96 -21.38 -1.18
N ASP A 207 -18.68 -21.08 -2.45
CA ASP A 207 -18.74 -22.07 -3.52
C ASP A 207 -17.38 -22.67 -3.88
N ILE A 208 -17.42 -23.90 -4.39
CA ILE A 208 -16.29 -24.57 -5.02
C ILE A 208 -16.12 -23.93 -6.39
N LYS A 209 -15.25 -22.93 -6.46
CA LYS A 209 -14.97 -22.23 -7.71
C LYS A 209 -14.16 -23.11 -8.67
N THR A 210 -14.64 -23.20 -9.91
CA THR A 210 -13.85 -23.53 -11.09
C THR A 210 -13.13 -22.27 -11.55
N GLU A 211 -11.80 -22.22 -11.38
CA GLU A 211 -10.72 -21.31 -11.86
C GLU A 211 -10.97 -19.84 -12.30
N GLU A 212 -12.19 -19.40 -12.57
CA GLU A 212 -12.53 -18.06 -12.98
C GLU A 212 -12.80 -17.16 -11.77
N ASN A 213 -12.01 -16.08 -11.71
CA ASN A 213 -12.11 -15.01 -10.72
C ASN A 213 -13.37 -14.17 -10.99
N ASP A 214 -14.53 -14.68 -10.57
CA ASP A 214 -15.74 -13.85 -10.51
C ASP A 214 -15.65 -12.85 -9.35
N ASP A 215 -15.77 -11.56 -9.65
CA ASP A 215 -15.78 -10.45 -8.68
C ASP A 215 -16.94 -10.57 -7.67
N ASN A 216 -17.98 -11.35 -7.98
CA ASN A 216 -19.12 -11.62 -7.08
C ASN A 216 -18.85 -12.77 -6.09
N THR A 217 -17.59 -13.06 -5.77
CA THR A 217 -17.28 -14.12 -4.80
C THR A 217 -17.81 -13.77 -3.41
N GLU A 218 -18.73 -14.58 -2.89
CA GLU A 218 -19.08 -14.51 -1.49
C GLU A 218 -18.01 -15.15 -0.60
N TRP A 219 -17.63 -14.43 0.46
CA TRP A 219 -16.60 -14.81 1.41
C TRP A 219 -17.23 -15.01 2.79
N THR A 220 -17.07 -16.19 3.37
CA THR A 220 -17.48 -16.47 4.75
C THR A 220 -16.28 -16.40 5.68
N HIS A 221 -16.44 -15.64 6.77
CA HIS A 221 -15.46 -15.57 7.85
C HIS A 221 -15.42 -16.90 8.61
N VAL A 222 -14.22 -17.47 8.76
CA VAL A 222 -14.04 -18.80 9.40
C VAL A 222 -13.26 -18.75 10.70
N HIS A 223 -12.33 -17.80 10.87
CA HIS A 223 -11.47 -17.78 12.05
C HIS A 223 -10.83 -16.41 12.25
N ARG A 224 -10.60 -16.03 13.52
CA ARG A 224 -9.78 -14.88 13.91
C ARG A 224 -8.55 -15.37 14.66
N GLY A 225 -7.37 -15.01 14.18
CA GLY A 225 -6.08 -15.40 14.77
C GLY A 225 -4.95 -15.45 13.73
N SER A 226 -3.69 -15.41 14.20
CA SER A 226 -2.50 -15.42 13.33
C SER A 226 -2.25 -16.75 12.61
N PHE A 227 -3.01 -17.79 12.95
CA PHE A 227 -3.03 -19.08 12.28
C PHE A 227 -4.48 -19.56 12.15
N CYS A 228 -4.74 -20.48 11.23
CA CYS A 228 -6.05 -21.10 11.07
C CYS A 228 -5.91 -22.61 10.83
N ILE A 229 -6.84 -23.39 11.39
CA ILE A 229 -6.99 -24.82 11.12
C ILE A 229 -8.23 -25.01 10.25
N PHE A 230 -8.04 -25.41 9.00
CA PHE A 230 -9.13 -25.65 8.07
C PHE A 230 -9.72 -27.05 8.27
N ARG A 231 -11.04 -27.19 8.15
CA ARG A 231 -11.77 -28.46 8.26
C ARG A 231 -12.06 -29.05 6.89
N ASP A 232 -12.54 -30.28 6.84
CA ASP A 232 -12.85 -30.99 5.59
C ASP A 232 -13.93 -30.29 4.75
N GLU A 233 -14.85 -29.56 5.39
CA GLU A 233 -15.84 -28.69 4.72
C GLU A 233 -15.23 -27.51 3.94
N HIS A 234 -13.94 -27.24 4.16
CA HIS A 234 -13.18 -26.19 3.48
C HIS A 234 -12.45 -26.70 2.23
N ILE A 235 -12.44 -28.01 1.97
CA ILE A 235 -11.75 -28.60 0.81
C ILE A 235 -12.25 -27.97 -0.51
N ASN A 236 -11.32 -27.71 -1.43
CA ASN A 236 -11.57 -27.10 -2.74
C ASN A 236 -12.10 -25.65 -2.70
N LYS A 237 -12.13 -25.00 -1.53
CA LYS A 237 -12.44 -23.57 -1.42
C LYS A 237 -11.17 -22.73 -1.51
N PHE A 238 -11.32 -21.48 -1.92
CA PHE A 238 -10.24 -20.52 -1.84
C PHE A 238 -10.18 -19.91 -0.44
N VAL A 239 -8.98 -19.62 0.02
CA VAL A 239 -8.70 -18.98 1.31
C VAL A 239 -8.23 -17.56 1.09
N ARG A 240 -8.67 -16.66 1.98
CA ARG A 240 -8.24 -15.27 2.06
C ARG A 240 -7.95 -14.92 3.51
N LEU A 241 -6.81 -14.28 3.75
CA LEU A 241 -6.48 -13.67 5.04
C LEU A 241 -6.57 -12.15 4.87
N ALA A 242 -7.35 -11.51 5.73
CA ALA A 242 -7.32 -10.08 5.94
C ALA A 242 -6.49 -9.78 7.19
N CYS A 243 -5.42 -9.00 6.98
CA CYS A 243 -4.57 -8.41 7.99
C CYS A 243 -4.20 -6.99 7.56
#